data_AF-K5B845-F1
#
_entry.id   AF-K5B845-F1
#
_cell.length_a   1.000
_cell.length_b   1.000
_cell.length_c   1.000
_cell.angle_alpha   90.00
_cell.angle_beta   90.00
_cell.angle_gamma   90.00
#
_symmetry.space_group_name_H-M   'P 1'
#
loop_
_entity.id
_entity.type
_entity.pdbx_description
1 polymer ?
#
loop_
_entity_poly.entity_id
_entity_poly.type
_entity_poly.pdbx_seq_one_letter_code
_entity_poly.pdbx_strand_id
1 'polypeptide(L)' 'MQNLLDPTFNGMPGSELYRGEIFPELFPGKRMMLENWTQDDLGQYVGGIFTPGYGERRAA' A
#
# COMPACT_ATOMS: atom_id res chain seq x y z
N MET A 1 14.08 18.14 -2.56
CA MET A 1 13.54 16.82 -2.94
C MET A 1 14.29 15.79 -2.12
N GLN A 2 13.62 15.04 -1.25
CA GLN A 2 14.25 13.98 -0.46
C GLN A 2 14.52 12.79 -1.39
N ASN A 3 15.77 12.32 -1.49
CA ASN A 3 16.11 11.14 -2.29
C ASN A 3 15.87 9.88 -1.44
N LEU A 4 15.44 8.77 -2.07
CA LEU A 4 15.20 7.50 -1.40
C LEU A 4 16.46 6.95 -0.69
N LEU A 5 17.64 7.25 -1.21
CA LEU A 5 18.93 6.86 -0.65
C LEU A 5 19.57 7.95 0.22
N ASP A 6 18.85 9.04 0.48
CA ASP A 6 19.36 10.12 1.33
C ASP A 6 19.45 9.66 2.81
N PRO A 7 20.51 10.04 3.54
CA PRO A 7 20.63 9.75 4.97
C PRO A 7 19.48 10.31 5.80
N THR A 8 18.88 11.44 5.41
CA THR A 8 17.73 12.04 6.10
C THR A 8 16.48 11.19 5.96
N PHE A 9 16.33 10.50 4.81
CA PHE A 9 15.27 9.52 4.60
C PHE A 9 15.59 8.20 5.32
N ASN A 10 16.85 7.95 5.67
CA ASN A 10 17.27 6.79 6.44
C ASN A 10 16.95 7.01 7.94
N GLY A 11 15.94 6.30 8.44
CA GLY A 11 15.46 6.44 9.83
C GLY A 11 14.11 7.15 9.98
N MET A 12 13.50 7.64 8.89
CA MET A 12 12.10 8.06 8.94
C MET A 12 11.18 6.82 9.05
N PRO A 13 10.17 6.82 9.93
CA PRO A 13 9.20 5.74 10.00
C PRO A 13 8.56 5.46 8.63
N GLY A 14 8.52 4.19 8.23
CA GLY A 14 7.97 3.77 6.94
C GLY A 14 8.90 3.93 5.74
N SER A 15 10.10 4.49 5.89
CA SER A 15 11.07 4.62 4.79
C SER A 15 11.51 3.27 4.20
N GLU A 16 11.52 2.22 5.01
CA GLU A 16 11.84 0.84 4.61
C GLU A 16 10.83 0.28 3.61
N LEU A 17 9.55 0.67 3.68
CA LEU A 17 8.52 0.23 2.73
C LEU A 17 8.88 0.65 1.30
N TYR A 18 9.25 1.92 1.12
CA TYR A 18 9.63 2.45 -0.19
C TYR A 18 10.96 1.88 -0.69
N ARG A 19 11.90 1.58 0.21
CA ARG A 19 13.18 0.96 -0.16
C ARG A 19 13.01 -0.51 -0.52
N GLY A 20 12.14 -1.24 0.17
CA GLY A 20 11.80 -2.63 -0.16
C GLY A 20 11.16 -2.79 -1.54
N GLU A 21 10.55 -1.72 -2.10
CA GLU A 21 10.07 -1.73 -3.48
C GLU A 21 11.20 -1.73 -4.52
N ILE A 22 12.35 -1.13 -4.20
CA ILE A 22 13.49 -0.99 -5.12
C ILE A 22 14.59 -2.02 -4.84
N PHE A 23 14.87 -2.31 -3.57
CA PHE A 23 15.93 -3.19 -3.08
C PHE A 23 15.37 -4.24 -2.09
N PRO A 24 14.49 -5.14 -2.53
CA PRO A 24 13.84 -6.13 -1.66
C PRO A 24 14.84 -7.07 -0.97
N GLU A 25 16.02 -7.28 -1.54
CA GLU A 25 17.10 -8.07 -0.96
C GLU A 25 17.76 -7.41 0.26
N LEU A 26 17.73 -6.07 0.32
CA LEU A 26 18.27 -5.30 1.44
C LEU A 26 17.19 -4.96 2.48
N PHE A 27 15.93 -4.85 2.05
CA PHE A 27 14.77 -4.53 2.89
C PHE A 27 13.67 -5.58 2.69
N PRO A 28 13.82 -6.78 3.27
CA PRO A 28 12.88 -7.87 3.07
C PRO A 28 11.55 -7.59 3.78
N GLY A 29 10.44 -7.91 3.10
CA GLY A 29 9.11 -7.70 3.63
C GLY A 29 8.02 -7.90 2.59
N LYS A 30 6.77 -7.71 3.01
CA LYS A 30 5.64 -7.69 2.07
C LYS A 30 5.73 -6.45 1.20
N ARG A 31 5.64 -6.65 -0.12
CA ARG A 31 5.59 -5.59 -1.12
C ARG A 31 4.27 -4.82 -1.03
N MET A 32 4.26 -3.57 -1.48
CA MET A 32 3.10 -2.67 -1.58
C MET A 32 2.16 -3.09 -2.74
N MET A 33 1.77 -4.36 -2.78
CA MET A 33 0.85 -4.96 -3.73
C MET A 33 -0.52 -5.14 -3.09
N LEU A 34 -1.61 -4.96 -3.84
CA LEU A 34 -2.98 -5.04 -3.31
C LEU A 34 -3.30 -6.39 -2.63
N GLU A 35 -2.73 -7.49 -3.13
CA GLU A 35 -2.89 -8.82 -2.52
C GLU A 35 -2.32 -8.95 -1.09
N ASN A 36 -1.42 -8.03 -0.70
CA ASN A 36 -0.84 -7.98 0.64
C ASN A 36 -1.65 -7.10 1.60
N TRP A 37 -2.70 -6.41 1.12
CA TRP A 37 -3.52 -5.52 1.93
C TRP A 37 -4.64 -6.29 2.62
N THR A 38 -5.10 -5.77 3.76
CA THR A 38 -6.24 -6.36 4.46
C THR A 38 -7.53 -6.13 3.67
N GLN A 39 -8.53 -7.01 3.85
CA GLN A 39 -9.82 -6.83 3.17
C GLN A 39 -10.52 -5.54 3.62
N ASP A 40 -10.35 -5.14 4.88
CA ASP A 40 -10.91 -3.89 5.41
C ASP A 40 -10.29 -2.68 4.71
N ASP A 41 -8.96 -2.65 4.55
CA ASP A 41 -8.27 -1.57 3.83
C ASP A 41 -8.62 -1.55 2.34
N LEU A 42 -8.75 -2.73 1.71
CA LEU A 42 -9.16 -2.84 0.31
C LEU A 42 -10.59 -2.29 0.11
N GLY A 43 -11.51 -2.63 1.01
CA GLY A 43 -12.87 -2.11 1.02
C GLY A 43 -12.92 -0.60 1.25
N GLN A 44 -12.09 -0.08 2.15
CA GLN A 44 -12.10 1.34 2.51
C GLN A 44 -11.40 2.25 1.48
N TYR A 45 -10.26 1.83 0.93
CA TYR A 45 -9.38 2.70 0.16
C TYR A 45 -9.30 2.40 -1.34
N VAL A 46 -9.71 1.20 -1.78
CA VAL A 46 -9.60 0.80 -3.21
C VAL A 46 -10.96 0.80 -3.89
N GLY A 47 -11.98 0.21 -3.26
CA GLY A 47 -13.32 0.12 -3.83
C GLY A 47 -13.43 -0.86 -5.01
N GLY A 48 -14.44 -0.65 -5.87
CA GLY A 48 -14.65 -1.48 -7.06
C GLY A 48 -15.01 -2.92 -6.69
N ILE A 49 -14.18 -3.88 -7.12
CA ILE A 49 -14.39 -5.31 -6.81
C ILE A 49 -14.34 -5.60 -5.30
N PHE A 50 -13.70 -4.74 -4.51
CA PHE A 50 -13.57 -4.88 -3.06
C PHE A 50 -14.77 -4.29 -2.29
N THR A 51 -15.68 -3.58 -2.97
CA THR A 51 -16.91 -3.03 -2.38
C THR A 51 -18.13 -3.39 -3.23
N PRO A 52 -18.46 -4.69 -3.36
CA PRO A 52 -19.58 -5.13 -4.18
C PRO A 52 -20.89 -4.54 -3.66
N GLY A 53 -21.71 -3.99 -4.56
CA GLY A 53 -22.98 -3.36 -4.21
C GLY A 53 -22.89 -1.90 -3.76
N TYR A 54 -21.69 -1.34 -3.58
CA TYR A 54 -21.53 0.05 -3.19
C TYR A 54 -22.03 0.99 -4.29
N GLY A 55 -23.03 1.81 -3.98
CA GLY A 55 -23.66 2.74 -4.92
C GLY A 55 -24.75 2.14 -5.83
N GLU A 56 -25.07 0.85 -5.67
CA GLU A 56 -26.19 0.25 -6.41
C GLU A 56 -27.53 0.83 -5.92
N ARG A 57 -28.31 1.40 -6.84
CA ARG A 57 -29.73 1.68 -6.59
C ARG A 57 -30.51 0.38 -6.75
N ARG A 58 -30.76 -0.31 -5.64
CA ARG A 58 -31.72 -1.42 -5.65
C ARG A 58 -33.11 -0.85 -5.85
N ALA A 59 -33.76 -1.20 -6.96
CA ALA A 59 -35.18 -0.94 -7.14
C ALA A 59 -35.93 -1.75 -6.08
N ALA A 60 -36.87 -1.10 -5.39
CA ALA A 60 -37.73 -1.71 -4.38
C ALA A 60 -38.66 -2.76 -4.99
#